data_AF-A0A7X8LHB6-F1
#
_entry.id   AF-A0A7X8LHB6-F1
#
_cell.length_a   1.000
_cell.length_b   1.000
_cell.length_c   1.000
_cell.angle_alpha   90.00
_cell.angle_beta   90.00
_cell.angle_gamma   90.00
#
_symmetry.space_group_name_H-M   'P 1'
#
loop_
_entity.id
_entity.type
_entity.pdbx_description
1 polymer ?
#
loop_
_entity_poly.entity_id
_entity_poly.type
_entity_poly.pdbx_seq_one_letter_code
_entity_poly.pdbx_strand_id
1 'polypeptide(L)'
;MERVNFNGWESLRLANSEIELIVTRDVGPRVIRFGYVGAVNLFRELPGDQGGRNESEWKNRGGHRFWVAPEAKPWSYELDNVPYESAEAVANGMRLQQAAGPLTGLAKEMEIVLDPDKNVVRLVHTLSNDGQDAVQCAPWAPTVMNRNGQAVIPMPAKISHTERVTHNQEWSLWTYTDMSDPRWTFGKHYLLFRQDPNRGPNKIGLAHREKWAAYQLDGFLFVKYFDYFEGQAYPDGGVNFETFSNEEMLEIESLGPLVSLRPGDKVSHVETWRLFKDVPLCKTDAEVDKFILPLVNS
;
A
#
# COMPACT_ATOMS: atom_id res chain seq x y z
N MET A 1 22.03 -5.89 0.68
CA MET A 1 21.06 -6.71 1.44
C MET A 1 21.77 -7.24 2.67
N GLU A 2 21.22 -7.01 3.86
CA GLU A 2 21.78 -7.39 5.15
C GLU A 2 20.75 -8.22 5.93
N ARG A 3 21.15 -9.29 6.62
CA ARG A 3 20.25 -10.02 7.54
C ARG A 3 20.23 -9.33 8.89
N VAL A 4 19.05 -9.09 9.43
CA VAL A 4 18.83 -8.43 10.72
C VAL A 4 17.77 -9.17 11.52
N ASN A 5 17.80 -9.05 12.85
CA ASN A 5 16.63 -9.38 13.67
C ASN A 5 15.80 -8.11 13.84
N PHE A 6 14.51 -8.19 13.56
CA PHE A 6 13.59 -7.07 13.74
C PHE A 6 12.30 -7.56 14.40
N ASN A 7 12.07 -7.08 15.62
CA ASN A 7 10.89 -7.40 16.45
C ASN A 7 10.58 -8.91 16.51
N GLY A 8 11.62 -9.72 16.71
CA GLY A 8 11.50 -11.17 16.92
C GLY A 8 11.49 -12.01 15.64
N TRP A 9 11.55 -11.39 14.46
CA TRP A 9 11.70 -12.09 13.19
C TRP A 9 13.10 -11.98 12.63
N GLU A 10 13.62 -13.07 12.06
CA GLU A 10 14.66 -12.93 11.04
C GLU A 10 14.09 -12.10 9.87
N SER A 11 14.88 -11.13 9.42
CA SER A 11 14.48 -10.14 8.43
C SER A 11 15.65 -9.75 7.54
N LEU A 12 15.33 -9.09 6.42
CA LEU A 12 16.29 -8.52 5.48
C LEU A 12 16.17 -7.01 5.47
N ARG A 13 17.31 -6.33 5.56
CA ARG A 13 17.43 -4.89 5.48
C ARG A 13 18.01 -4.47 4.13
N LEU A 14 17.41 -3.45 3.55
CA LEU A 14 17.91 -2.71 2.39
C LEU A 14 17.92 -1.22 2.75
N ALA A 15 19.06 -0.56 2.51
CA ALA A 15 19.25 0.83 2.89
C ALA A 15 20.23 1.51 1.94
N ASN A 16 20.08 2.84 1.81
CA ASN A 16 21.08 3.74 1.27
C ASN A 16 21.60 4.63 2.42
N SER A 17 22.19 5.79 2.12
CA SER A 17 22.72 6.68 3.16
C SER A 17 21.63 7.37 4.01
N GLU A 18 20.40 7.47 3.52
CA GLU A 18 19.32 8.26 4.16
C GLU A 18 18.16 7.39 4.65
N ILE A 19 17.70 6.42 3.85
CA ILE A 19 16.49 5.62 4.12
C ILE A 19 16.77 4.12 4.19
N GLU A 20 15.89 3.42 4.88
CA GLU A 20 15.92 1.97 5.01
C GLU A 20 14.52 1.36 4.93
N LEU A 21 14.49 0.12 4.46
CA LEU A 21 13.36 -0.79 4.59
C LEU A 21 13.79 -2.11 5.20
N ILE A 22 12.86 -2.74 5.93
CA ILE A 22 13.03 -4.08 6.50
C ILE A 22 11.91 -4.97 6.00
N VAL A 23 12.29 -6.12 5.47
CA VAL A 23 11.39 -7.16 4.99
C VAL A 23 11.50 -8.37 5.92
N THR A 24 10.37 -8.91 6.39
CA THR A 24 10.37 -10.15 7.17
C THR A 24 10.96 -11.32 6.37
N ARG A 25 11.55 -12.32 7.04
CA ARG A 25 11.89 -13.64 6.44
C ARG A 25 11.19 -14.81 7.08
N ASP A 26 10.93 -14.74 8.38
CA ASP A 26 10.21 -15.79 9.11
C ASP A 26 8.73 -15.91 8.71
N VAL A 27 8.16 -14.83 8.15
CA VAL A 27 6.78 -14.71 7.68
C VAL A 27 6.73 -13.79 6.44
N GLY A 28 5.60 -13.74 5.74
CA GLY A 28 5.32 -12.80 4.66
C GLY A 28 5.52 -13.37 3.25
N PRO A 29 6.07 -12.59 2.29
CA PRO A 29 6.88 -11.39 2.48
C PRO A 29 6.10 -10.13 2.89
N ARG A 30 6.65 -9.34 3.83
CA ARG A 30 6.11 -8.04 4.23
C ARG A 30 7.23 -7.03 4.42
N VAL A 31 7.09 -5.82 3.88
CA VAL A 31 7.94 -4.69 4.26
C VAL A 31 7.39 -4.13 5.56
N ILE A 32 7.98 -4.54 6.69
CA ILE A 32 7.46 -4.21 8.03
C ILE A 32 7.95 -2.85 8.53
N ARG A 33 9.04 -2.34 7.95
CA ARG A 33 9.56 -1.00 8.22
C ARG A 33 9.90 -0.26 6.95
N PHE A 34 9.55 1.02 6.91
CA PHE A 34 10.08 1.99 5.95
C PHE A 34 10.22 3.37 6.61
N GLY A 35 11.38 3.99 6.45
CA GLY A 35 11.66 5.31 7.02
C GLY A 35 13.11 5.74 6.85
N TYR A 36 13.45 6.92 7.37
CA TYR A 36 14.85 7.35 7.46
C TYR A 36 15.62 6.47 8.45
N VAL A 37 16.90 6.24 8.17
CA VAL A 37 17.79 5.47 9.04
C VAL A 37 17.79 6.08 10.43
N GLY A 38 17.46 5.29 11.45
CA GLY A 38 17.38 5.74 12.85
C GLY A 38 16.14 6.58 13.22
N ALA A 39 15.25 6.86 12.27
CA ALA A 39 14.01 7.60 12.53
C ALA A 39 12.81 6.68 12.81
N VAL A 40 11.65 7.29 13.04
CA VAL A 40 10.37 6.58 13.25
C VAL A 40 10.03 5.69 12.04
N ASN A 41 9.42 4.54 12.31
CA ASN A 41 8.84 3.70 11.26
C ASN A 41 7.55 4.36 10.76
N LEU A 42 7.44 4.61 9.45
CA LEU A 42 6.22 5.17 8.88
C LEU A 42 5.16 4.10 8.63
N PHE A 43 5.57 2.83 8.55
CA PHE A 43 4.64 1.71 8.50
C PHE A 43 4.29 1.28 9.91
N ARG A 44 3.04 0.84 10.12
CA ARG A 44 2.59 0.32 11.41
C ARG A 44 3.10 -1.09 11.57
N GLU A 45 3.56 -1.35 12.77
CA GLU A 45 3.74 -2.70 13.30
C GLU A 45 2.67 -2.87 14.36
N LEU A 46 1.87 -3.93 14.26
CA LEU A 46 0.77 -4.13 15.20
C LEU A 46 1.32 -4.84 16.45
N PRO A 47 1.27 -4.19 17.64
CA PRO A 47 1.78 -4.79 18.87
C PRO A 47 1.02 -6.09 19.19
N GLY A 48 1.75 -7.09 19.70
CA GLY A 48 1.19 -8.39 20.10
C GLY A 48 1.32 -9.50 19.05
N ASP A 49 1.43 -9.16 17.76
CA ASP A 49 1.68 -10.13 16.68
C ASP A 49 3.15 -10.20 16.25
N GLN A 50 4.02 -9.39 16.86
CA GLN A 50 5.46 -9.34 16.60
C GLN A 50 6.16 -10.66 16.98
N GLY A 51 7.00 -11.16 16.08
CA GLY A 51 7.72 -12.44 16.26
C GLY A 51 6.85 -13.70 16.06
N GLY A 52 5.54 -13.57 15.89
CA GLY A 52 4.61 -14.67 15.66
C GLY A 52 4.82 -15.40 14.33
N ARG A 53 4.54 -16.72 14.31
CA ARG A 53 4.65 -17.61 13.15
C ARG A 53 3.75 -18.84 13.35
N ASN A 54 3.36 -19.51 12.25
CA ASN A 54 2.58 -20.76 12.26
C ASN A 54 1.22 -20.71 13.00
N GLU A 55 0.60 -19.54 13.12
CA GLU A 55 -0.76 -19.38 13.62
C GLU A 55 -1.79 -20.11 12.76
N SER A 56 -2.90 -20.53 13.36
CA SER A 56 -4.02 -21.17 12.65
C SER A 56 -4.90 -20.17 11.89
N GLU A 57 -4.76 -18.88 12.18
CA GLU A 57 -5.58 -17.81 11.63
C GLU A 57 -4.70 -16.67 11.13
N TRP A 58 -5.22 -15.93 10.15
CA TRP A 58 -4.52 -14.79 9.60
C TRP A 58 -4.34 -13.69 10.66
N LYS A 59 -3.15 -13.10 10.68
CA LYS A 59 -2.79 -12.00 11.57
C LYS A 59 -2.47 -10.74 10.78
N ASN A 60 -3.03 -9.61 11.21
CA ASN A 60 -2.60 -8.32 10.70
C ASN A 60 -1.30 -7.94 11.39
N ARG A 61 -0.16 -8.22 10.74
CA ARG A 61 1.16 -7.83 11.25
C ARG A 61 1.52 -6.37 10.96
N GLY A 62 0.67 -5.64 10.23
CA GLY A 62 1.00 -4.33 9.68
C GLY A 62 1.93 -4.43 8.46
N GLY A 63 2.70 -3.36 8.23
CA GLY A 63 3.62 -3.22 7.11
C GLY A 63 2.93 -3.07 5.75
N HIS A 64 3.73 -3.17 4.70
CA HIS A 64 3.26 -3.37 3.33
C HIS A 64 3.24 -4.86 2.98
N ARG A 65 2.18 -5.31 2.32
CA ARG A 65 2.00 -6.71 1.90
C ARG A 65 1.42 -6.79 0.49
N PHE A 66 1.58 -7.94 -0.16
CA PHE A 66 0.97 -8.22 -1.45
C PHE A 66 -0.14 -9.25 -1.35
N TRP A 67 -1.34 -8.84 -1.77
CA TRP A 67 -2.61 -9.51 -1.62
C TRP A 67 -3.32 -9.69 -2.96
N VAL A 68 -4.44 -10.40 -2.89
CA VAL A 68 -5.29 -10.72 -4.02
C VAL A 68 -6.67 -10.14 -3.77
N ALA A 69 -7.13 -9.29 -4.68
CA ALA A 69 -8.47 -8.72 -4.70
C ALA A 69 -9.40 -9.50 -5.66
N PRO A 70 -10.73 -9.40 -5.50
CA PRO A 70 -11.46 -8.65 -4.45
C PRO A 70 -11.28 -9.21 -3.04
N GLU A 71 -11.52 -8.40 -2.01
CA GLU A 71 -11.41 -8.86 -0.62
C GLU A 71 -12.44 -9.95 -0.31
N ALA A 72 -11.98 -11.16 -0.01
CA ALA A 72 -12.85 -12.27 0.35
C ALA A 72 -12.22 -13.21 1.38
N LYS A 73 -13.02 -13.75 2.29
CA LYS A 73 -12.61 -14.82 3.21
C LYS A 73 -12.99 -16.20 2.62
N PRO A 74 -12.10 -17.21 2.63
CA PRO A 74 -10.74 -17.17 3.17
C PRO A 74 -9.68 -16.62 2.19
N TRP A 75 -10.06 -16.29 0.95
CA TRP A 75 -9.14 -16.03 -0.17
C TRP A 75 -8.05 -14.98 0.12
N SER A 76 -8.41 -13.71 0.31
CA SER A 76 -7.45 -12.62 0.58
C SER A 76 -6.75 -12.77 1.93
N TYR A 77 -7.31 -13.63 2.80
CA TYR A 77 -6.83 -13.94 4.15
C TYR A 77 -6.01 -15.24 4.19
N GLU A 78 -5.58 -15.75 3.04
CA GLU A 78 -4.65 -16.87 2.99
C GLU A 78 -3.40 -16.55 3.83
N LEU A 79 -2.95 -17.56 4.58
CA LEU A 79 -1.90 -17.38 5.58
C LEU A 79 -0.56 -17.06 4.93
N ASP A 80 0.13 -16.06 5.48
CA ASP A 80 1.48 -15.65 5.12
C ASP A 80 2.42 -15.73 6.33
N ASN A 81 2.26 -16.76 7.15
CA ASN A 81 2.87 -16.88 8.47
C ASN A 81 3.98 -17.94 8.58
N VAL A 82 4.52 -18.32 7.43
CA VAL A 82 5.68 -19.20 7.28
C VAL A 82 6.73 -18.49 6.42
N PRO A 83 7.99 -18.93 6.45
CA PRO A 83 9.01 -18.40 5.55
C PRO A 83 8.62 -18.60 4.09
N TYR A 84 8.72 -17.54 3.30
CA TYR A 84 8.55 -17.63 1.85
C TYR A 84 9.77 -18.27 1.17
N GLU A 85 9.52 -18.80 -0.03
CA GLU A 85 10.39 -19.72 -0.79
C GLU A 85 11.80 -19.17 -0.99
N SER A 86 11.94 -17.96 -1.51
CA SER A 86 13.25 -17.39 -1.85
C SER A 86 13.34 -15.89 -1.58
N ALA A 87 14.56 -15.45 -1.26
CA ALA A 87 14.93 -14.05 -1.17
C ALA A 87 16.29 -13.87 -1.84
N GLU A 88 16.29 -13.35 -3.06
CA GLU A 88 17.47 -13.22 -3.90
C GLU A 88 17.92 -11.77 -3.98
N ALA A 89 19.23 -11.54 -3.92
CA ALA A 89 19.77 -10.21 -4.16
C ALA A 89 19.66 -9.88 -5.66
N VAL A 90 19.18 -8.67 -5.97
CA VAL A 90 19.27 -8.09 -7.31
C VAL A 90 20.06 -6.78 -7.24
N ALA A 91 20.35 -6.16 -8.39
CA ALA A 91 21.03 -4.87 -8.43
C ALA A 91 20.26 -3.84 -7.59
N ASN A 92 20.91 -3.31 -6.55
CA ASN A 92 20.36 -2.34 -5.59
C ASN A 92 19.06 -2.79 -4.90
N GLY A 93 18.84 -4.10 -4.76
CA GLY A 93 17.53 -4.59 -4.35
C GLY A 93 17.47 -6.03 -3.90
N MET A 94 16.24 -6.53 -3.80
CA MET A 94 15.93 -7.93 -3.57
C MET A 94 14.69 -8.37 -4.35
N ARG A 95 14.65 -9.64 -4.72
CA ARG A 95 13.45 -10.32 -5.25
C ARG A 95 12.99 -11.36 -4.25
N LEU A 96 11.72 -11.31 -3.90
CA LEU A 96 11.10 -12.12 -2.87
C LEU A 96 10.02 -12.99 -3.51
N GLN A 97 10.06 -14.30 -3.30
CA GLN A 97 9.10 -15.22 -3.90
C GLN A 97 8.39 -16.04 -2.83
N GLN A 98 7.07 -16.01 -2.89
CA GLN A 98 6.17 -16.85 -2.13
C GLN A 98 5.49 -17.83 -3.08
N ALA A 99 5.67 -19.13 -2.82
CA ALA A 99 5.03 -20.18 -3.57
C ALA A 99 3.50 -20.06 -3.55
N ALA A 100 2.85 -20.67 -4.54
CA ALA A 100 1.40 -20.70 -4.62
C ALA A 100 0.78 -21.29 -3.35
N GLY A 101 -0.15 -20.53 -2.76
CA GLY A 101 -0.88 -20.98 -1.60
C GLY A 101 -1.97 -22.01 -1.95
N PRO A 102 -2.34 -22.89 -1.01
CA PRO A 102 -3.28 -23.99 -1.26
C PRO A 102 -4.72 -23.54 -1.53
N LEU A 103 -5.10 -22.31 -1.15
CA LEU A 103 -6.44 -21.77 -1.38
C LEU A 103 -6.54 -21.09 -2.75
N THR A 104 -5.45 -20.46 -3.19
CA THR A 104 -5.48 -19.53 -4.33
C THR A 104 -4.85 -20.10 -5.58
N GLY A 105 -3.87 -20.99 -5.45
CA GLY A 105 -3.02 -21.42 -6.55
C GLY A 105 -2.16 -20.28 -7.13
N LEU A 106 -2.10 -19.12 -6.46
CA LEU A 106 -1.38 -17.95 -6.93
C LEU A 106 -0.06 -17.80 -6.18
N ALA A 107 1.05 -17.90 -6.90
CA ALA A 107 2.35 -17.50 -6.40
C ALA A 107 2.47 -15.97 -6.43
N LYS A 108 3.22 -15.44 -5.46
CA LYS A 108 3.40 -14.00 -5.28
C LYS A 108 4.88 -13.67 -5.32
N GLU A 109 5.22 -12.66 -6.08
CA GLU A 109 6.57 -12.10 -6.13
C GLU A 109 6.53 -10.61 -5.78
N MET A 110 7.56 -10.15 -5.07
CA MET A 110 7.83 -8.74 -4.82
C MET A 110 9.29 -8.47 -5.12
N GLU A 111 9.56 -7.73 -6.20
CA GLU A 111 10.87 -7.19 -6.49
C GLU A 111 10.95 -5.75 -5.96
N ILE A 112 11.95 -5.49 -5.13
CA ILE A 112 12.17 -4.20 -4.45
C ILE A 112 13.54 -3.68 -4.85
N VAL A 113 13.58 -2.51 -5.46
CA VAL A 113 14.82 -1.83 -5.86
C VAL A 113 14.87 -0.46 -5.19
N LEU A 114 15.95 -0.20 -4.46
CA LEU A 114 16.23 1.07 -3.79
C LEU A 114 17.23 1.87 -4.62
N ASP A 115 16.92 3.14 -4.90
CA ASP A 115 17.88 4.04 -5.53
C ASP A 115 19.07 4.30 -4.56
N PRO A 116 20.33 4.13 -5.02
CA PRO A 116 21.48 4.26 -4.15
C PRO A 116 21.72 5.70 -3.66
N ASP A 117 21.25 6.70 -4.41
CA ASP A 117 21.55 8.13 -4.18
C ASP A 117 20.29 8.96 -3.86
N LYS A 118 19.10 8.39 -4.01
CA LYS A 118 17.82 9.07 -3.78
C LYS A 118 16.92 8.30 -2.84
N ASN A 119 16.00 9.00 -2.18
CA ASN A 119 14.98 8.41 -1.32
C ASN A 119 13.82 7.84 -2.15
N VAL A 120 14.13 6.91 -3.05
CA VAL A 120 13.18 6.33 -4.01
C VAL A 120 13.27 4.81 -3.95
N VAL A 121 12.14 4.15 -3.76
CA VAL A 121 12.02 2.68 -3.83
C VAL A 121 11.03 2.34 -4.93
N ARG A 122 11.41 1.44 -5.83
CA ARG A 122 10.52 0.85 -6.81
C ARG A 122 10.13 -0.54 -6.36
N LEU A 123 8.84 -0.85 -6.42
CA LEU A 123 8.32 -2.19 -6.16
C LEU A 123 7.58 -2.70 -7.38
N VAL A 124 7.85 -3.95 -7.75
CA VAL A 124 7.08 -4.69 -8.75
C VAL A 124 6.50 -5.91 -8.07
N HIS A 125 5.17 -5.93 -7.98
CA HIS A 125 4.41 -7.05 -7.46
C HIS A 125 3.95 -7.90 -8.64
N THR A 126 4.06 -9.23 -8.55
CA THR A 126 3.60 -10.12 -9.62
C THR A 126 2.81 -11.28 -9.05
N LEU A 127 1.58 -11.47 -9.54
CA LEU A 127 0.81 -12.69 -9.34
C LEU A 127 1.10 -13.64 -10.51
N SER A 128 1.39 -14.90 -10.20
CA SER A 128 1.48 -15.98 -11.19
C SER A 128 0.49 -17.08 -10.82
N ASN A 129 -0.28 -17.58 -11.78
CA ASN A 129 -1.15 -18.71 -11.54
C ASN A 129 -0.39 -20.02 -11.77
N ASP A 130 0.03 -20.66 -10.68
CA ASP A 130 0.72 -21.96 -10.70
C ASP A 130 -0.25 -23.11 -10.37
N GLY A 131 -1.56 -22.81 -10.30
CA GLY A 131 -2.64 -23.77 -10.14
C GLY A 131 -3.05 -24.44 -11.46
N GLN A 132 -4.18 -25.16 -11.40
CA GLN A 132 -4.71 -25.92 -12.55
C GLN A 132 -5.87 -25.22 -13.26
N ASP A 133 -6.53 -24.26 -12.59
CA ASP A 133 -7.73 -23.58 -13.07
C ASP A 133 -7.50 -22.09 -13.26
N ALA A 134 -8.30 -21.45 -14.11
CA ALA A 134 -8.25 -20.00 -14.28
C ALA A 134 -8.78 -19.27 -13.03
N VAL A 135 -8.13 -18.18 -12.65
CA VAL A 135 -8.44 -17.40 -11.45
C VAL A 135 -8.80 -15.97 -11.83
N GLN A 136 -9.96 -15.49 -11.37
CA GLN A 136 -10.42 -14.10 -11.57
C GLN A 136 -9.94 -13.24 -10.40
N CYS A 137 -8.89 -12.45 -10.59
CA CYS A 137 -8.28 -11.71 -9.49
C CYS A 137 -7.71 -10.36 -9.92
N ALA A 138 -7.30 -9.55 -8.94
CA ALA A 138 -6.50 -8.35 -9.16
C ALA A 138 -5.32 -8.31 -8.17
N PRO A 139 -4.15 -7.77 -8.57
CA PRO A 139 -3.11 -7.38 -7.64
C PRO A 139 -3.64 -6.37 -6.61
N TRP A 140 -3.36 -6.57 -5.33
CA TRP A 140 -3.74 -5.63 -4.27
C TRP A 140 -2.58 -5.44 -3.30
N ALA A 141 -2.14 -4.20 -3.08
CA ALA A 141 -0.94 -3.89 -2.34
C ALA A 141 -1.22 -2.90 -1.18
N PRO A 142 -1.84 -3.37 -0.08
CA PRO A 142 -2.12 -2.54 1.07
C PRO A 142 -0.85 -2.18 1.85
N THR A 143 -0.72 -0.91 2.23
CA THR A 143 0.33 -0.40 3.11
C THR A 143 -0.28 0.12 4.39
N VAL A 144 0.00 -0.57 5.51
CA VAL A 144 -0.47 -0.14 6.83
C VAL A 144 0.47 0.94 7.37
N MET A 145 -0.06 2.16 7.50
CA MET A 145 0.62 3.34 8.02
C MET A 145 0.56 3.40 9.53
N ASN A 146 1.62 3.93 10.14
CA ASN A 146 1.73 4.07 11.59
C ASN A 146 0.60 4.96 12.17
N ARG A 147 0.48 5.03 13.49
CA ARG A 147 -0.60 5.79 14.14
C ARG A 147 -0.40 7.30 14.01
N ASN A 148 -1.50 8.02 14.19
CA ASN A 148 -1.63 9.47 14.31
C ASN A 148 -1.29 10.29 13.06
N GLY A 149 -0.99 9.68 11.92
CA GLY A 149 -0.73 10.43 10.69
C GLY A 149 -1.97 10.67 9.83
N GLN A 150 -1.70 11.19 8.64
CA GLN A 150 -2.72 11.68 7.72
C GLN A 150 -2.45 11.22 6.28
N ALA A 151 -3.44 10.62 5.63
CA ALA A 151 -3.43 10.46 4.19
C ALA A 151 -3.80 11.77 3.46
N VAL A 152 -3.10 12.05 2.37
CA VAL A 152 -3.36 13.14 1.43
C VAL A 152 -3.64 12.51 0.07
N ILE A 153 -4.85 12.74 -0.44
CA ILE A 153 -5.38 12.06 -1.61
C ILE A 153 -5.80 13.13 -2.62
N PRO A 154 -5.07 13.30 -3.74
CA PRO A 154 -5.45 14.26 -4.77
C PRO A 154 -6.76 13.87 -5.45
N MET A 155 -7.49 14.87 -5.91
CA MET A 155 -8.78 14.72 -6.60
C MET A 155 -8.67 15.29 -8.01
N PRO A 156 -9.42 14.75 -8.99
CA PRO A 156 -9.43 15.28 -10.34
C PRO A 156 -9.73 16.78 -10.36
N ALA A 157 -9.01 17.48 -11.25
CA ALA A 157 -9.15 18.91 -11.46
C ALA A 157 -10.61 19.30 -11.71
N LYS A 158 -11.03 20.42 -11.11
CA LYS A 158 -12.38 20.95 -11.31
C LYS A 158 -12.43 21.77 -12.58
N ILE A 159 -13.18 21.29 -13.55
CA ILE A 159 -13.43 21.94 -14.85
C ILE A 159 -14.83 22.54 -14.91
N SER A 160 -15.08 23.40 -15.90
CA SER A 160 -16.41 24.01 -16.10
C SER A 160 -17.46 22.97 -16.47
N HIS A 161 -18.69 23.14 -15.98
CA HIS A 161 -19.86 22.37 -16.42
C HIS A 161 -20.04 22.37 -17.95
N THR A 162 -19.67 23.47 -18.63
CA THR A 162 -19.77 23.57 -20.10
C THR A 162 -18.73 22.74 -20.84
N GLU A 163 -17.67 22.30 -20.17
CA GLU A 163 -16.59 21.52 -20.76
C GLU A 163 -16.88 20.01 -20.71
N ARG A 164 -17.43 19.52 -19.58
CA ARG A 164 -17.81 18.12 -19.41
C ARG A 164 -19.02 18.01 -18.50
N VAL A 165 -20.03 17.28 -18.97
CA VAL A 165 -21.27 16.99 -18.20
C VAL A 165 -21.31 15.57 -17.63
N THR A 166 -20.35 14.72 -17.99
CA THR A 166 -20.25 13.32 -17.52
C THR A 166 -19.35 13.20 -16.29
N HIS A 167 -19.60 12.19 -15.45
CA HIS A 167 -18.74 11.85 -14.32
C HIS A 167 -17.31 11.54 -14.78
N ASN A 168 -16.32 11.81 -13.93
CA ASN A 168 -14.90 11.51 -14.15
C ASN A 168 -14.23 10.87 -12.91
N GLN A 169 -15.04 10.44 -11.95
CA GLN A 169 -14.60 9.82 -10.72
C GLN A 169 -15.71 8.92 -10.17
N GLU A 170 -15.30 7.75 -9.70
CA GLU A 170 -16.14 6.72 -9.11
C GLU A 170 -15.67 6.47 -7.68
N TRP A 171 -16.63 6.30 -6.77
CA TRP A 171 -16.39 6.12 -5.34
C TRP A 171 -17.06 4.84 -4.86
N SER A 172 -16.32 4.05 -4.10
CA SER A 172 -16.86 2.92 -3.36
C SER A 172 -16.92 3.24 -1.88
N LEU A 173 -18.10 3.05 -1.30
CA LEU A 173 -18.38 3.29 0.11
C LEU A 173 -18.83 1.97 0.73
N TRP A 174 -18.20 1.60 1.85
CA TRP A 174 -18.57 0.42 2.61
C TRP A 174 -19.74 0.75 3.53
N THR A 175 -20.45 -0.28 4.01
CA THR A 175 -21.63 -0.10 4.88
C THR A 175 -21.32 0.62 6.19
N TYR A 176 -20.06 0.60 6.63
CA TYR A 176 -19.57 1.30 7.82
C TYR A 176 -18.90 2.64 7.51
N THR A 177 -18.87 3.09 6.25
CA THR A 177 -18.32 4.39 5.88
C THR A 177 -19.21 5.51 6.43
N ASP A 178 -18.64 6.34 7.29
CA ASP A 178 -19.28 7.55 7.80
C ASP A 178 -18.62 8.79 7.19
N MET A 179 -19.29 9.41 6.22
CA MET A 179 -18.82 10.62 5.54
C MET A 179 -18.87 11.87 6.43
N SER A 180 -19.59 11.81 7.55
CA SER A 180 -19.64 12.88 8.55
C SER A 180 -18.51 12.80 9.58
N ASP A 181 -17.72 11.72 9.56
CA ASP A 181 -16.60 11.53 10.47
C ASP A 181 -15.64 12.72 10.34
N PRO A 182 -15.34 13.45 11.44
CA PRO A 182 -14.42 14.58 11.42
C PRO A 182 -13.00 14.16 11.05
N ARG A 183 -12.72 12.86 10.93
CA ARG A 183 -11.50 12.37 10.30
C ARG A 183 -11.39 12.73 8.82
N TRP A 184 -12.44 13.15 8.14
CA TRP A 184 -12.35 13.63 6.77
C TRP A 184 -12.21 15.15 6.70
N THR A 185 -11.38 15.62 5.78
CA THR A 185 -11.42 17.01 5.30
C THR A 185 -11.58 16.98 3.78
N PHE A 186 -12.76 17.36 3.29
CA PHE A 186 -13.05 17.46 1.86
C PHE A 186 -12.64 18.84 1.34
N GLY A 187 -11.50 18.90 0.66
CA GLY A 187 -11.07 20.07 -0.10
C GLY A 187 -11.62 20.09 -1.52
N LYS A 188 -11.23 21.11 -2.28
CA LYS A 188 -11.54 21.21 -3.71
C LYS A 188 -10.61 20.30 -4.52
N HIS A 189 -9.33 20.25 -4.16
CA HIS A 189 -8.28 19.55 -4.89
C HIS A 189 -7.76 18.32 -4.16
N TYR A 190 -7.96 18.23 -2.84
CA TYR A 190 -7.49 17.11 -2.04
C TYR A 190 -8.54 16.64 -1.04
N LEU A 191 -8.53 15.34 -0.76
CA LEU A 191 -9.15 14.75 0.40
C LEU A 191 -8.06 14.46 1.43
N LEU A 192 -8.27 14.88 2.67
CA LEU A 192 -7.41 14.53 3.80
C LEU A 192 -8.14 13.56 4.72
N PHE A 193 -7.42 12.55 5.19
CA PHE A 193 -7.95 11.56 6.12
C PHE A 193 -6.94 11.28 7.23
N ARG A 194 -7.26 11.58 8.49
CA ARG A 194 -6.33 11.33 9.62
C ARG A 194 -6.73 10.08 10.38
N GLN A 195 -5.75 9.34 10.86
CA GLN A 195 -5.95 8.29 11.86
C GLN A 195 -6.31 8.94 13.21
N ASP A 196 -7.26 8.37 13.95
CA ASP A 196 -7.60 8.81 15.31
C ASP A 196 -7.71 7.56 16.21
N PRO A 197 -6.94 7.48 17.30
CA PRO A 197 -6.96 6.32 18.19
C PRO A 197 -8.28 6.09 18.93
N ASN A 198 -9.22 7.04 18.87
CA ASN A 198 -10.52 6.96 19.54
C ASN A 198 -11.68 6.70 18.57
N ARG A 199 -11.39 6.34 17.31
CA ARG A 199 -12.42 6.17 16.28
C ARG A 199 -12.31 4.82 15.58
N GLY A 200 -13.47 4.20 15.42
CA GLY A 200 -13.63 2.91 14.76
C GLY A 200 -13.38 2.94 13.24
N PRO A 201 -13.69 1.82 12.56
CA PRO A 201 -13.48 1.66 11.13
C PRO A 201 -14.16 2.73 10.27
N ASN A 202 -13.44 3.24 9.27
CA ASN A 202 -13.99 4.05 8.18
C ASN A 202 -13.13 3.83 6.94
N LYS A 203 -13.76 3.75 5.75
CA LYS A 203 -13.09 3.36 4.50
C LYS A 203 -13.72 4.06 3.31
N ILE A 204 -12.92 4.41 2.31
CA ILE A 204 -13.40 4.76 0.97
C ILE A 204 -12.52 4.13 -0.09
N GLY A 205 -13.07 3.97 -1.28
CA GLY A 205 -12.36 3.58 -2.49
C GLY A 205 -12.58 4.60 -3.59
N LEU A 206 -11.59 4.82 -4.44
CA LEU A 206 -11.61 5.78 -5.54
C LEU A 206 -11.09 5.14 -6.83
N ALA A 207 -11.75 5.45 -7.96
CA ALA A 207 -11.12 5.38 -9.26
C ALA A 207 -10.13 6.55 -9.41
N HIS A 208 -8.93 6.33 -8.90
CA HIS A 208 -7.90 7.32 -8.64
C HIS A 208 -6.98 7.55 -9.83
N ARG A 209 -7.29 8.61 -10.59
CA ARG A 209 -6.61 9.00 -11.83
C ARG A 209 -5.37 9.87 -11.64
N GLU A 210 -5.17 10.39 -10.42
CA GLU A 210 -4.05 11.29 -10.09
C GLU A 210 -2.74 10.55 -9.81
N LYS A 211 -2.79 9.21 -9.71
CA LYS A 211 -1.62 8.30 -9.67
C LYS A 211 -0.68 8.43 -8.48
N TRP A 212 -1.04 9.20 -7.46
CA TRP A 212 -0.30 9.24 -6.20
C TRP A 212 -1.20 9.45 -4.99
N ALA A 213 -0.81 8.90 -3.85
CA ALA A 213 -1.36 9.25 -2.54
C ALA A 213 -0.19 9.38 -1.55
N ALA A 214 -0.34 10.21 -0.53
CA ALA A 214 0.72 10.45 0.44
C ALA A 214 0.26 10.25 1.88
N TYR A 215 1.22 10.03 2.77
CA TYR A 215 1.03 9.89 4.20
C TYR A 215 1.98 10.85 4.95
N GLN A 216 1.43 11.68 5.83
CA GLN A 216 2.18 12.62 6.68
C GLN A 216 2.24 12.11 8.12
N LEU A 217 3.44 12.09 8.70
CA LEU A 217 3.67 11.78 10.12
C LEU A 217 4.94 12.48 10.62
N ASP A 218 4.84 13.26 11.69
CA ASP A 218 5.98 13.85 12.41
C ASP A 218 7.01 14.59 11.52
N GLY A 219 6.54 15.34 10.53
CA GLY A 219 7.40 16.08 9.60
C GLY A 219 7.93 15.26 8.42
N PHE A 220 7.62 13.96 8.36
CA PHE A 220 7.92 13.08 7.25
C PHE A 220 6.72 12.96 6.30
N LEU A 221 7.03 12.83 5.01
CA LEU A 221 6.06 12.59 3.94
C LEU A 221 6.48 11.34 3.18
N PHE A 222 5.65 10.31 3.25
CA PHE A 222 5.70 9.15 2.37
C PHE A 222 4.78 9.39 1.17
N VAL A 223 5.27 9.23 -0.05
CA VAL A 223 4.44 9.33 -1.26
C VAL A 223 4.47 7.99 -2.00
N LYS A 224 3.30 7.47 -2.31
CA LYS A 224 3.07 6.23 -3.04
C LYS A 224 2.49 6.55 -4.41
N TYR A 225 3.20 6.15 -5.46
CA TYR A 225 2.77 6.28 -6.85
C TYR A 225 2.33 4.93 -7.38
N PHE A 226 1.24 4.92 -8.14
CA PHE A 226 0.64 3.73 -8.74
C PHE A 226 -0.24 4.15 -9.91
N ASP A 227 -0.43 3.24 -10.87
CA ASP A 227 -1.15 3.57 -12.11
C ASP A 227 -2.66 3.34 -12.01
N TYR A 228 -3.35 4.02 -12.94
CA TYR A 228 -4.73 3.75 -13.32
C TYR A 228 -4.78 3.56 -14.84
N PHE A 229 -5.49 2.53 -15.28
CA PHE A 229 -5.63 2.16 -16.69
C PHE A 229 -7.08 2.40 -17.12
N GLU A 230 -7.30 3.49 -17.86
CA GLU A 230 -8.63 3.90 -18.29
C GLU A 230 -9.34 2.79 -19.09
N GLY A 231 -10.60 2.54 -18.77
CA GLY A 231 -11.44 1.53 -19.45
C GLY A 231 -11.22 0.08 -18.98
N GLN A 232 -10.29 -0.18 -18.05
CA GLN A 232 -10.17 -1.49 -17.42
C GLN A 232 -11.20 -1.69 -16.31
N ALA A 233 -11.59 -2.94 -16.07
CA ALA A 233 -12.39 -3.30 -14.91
C ALA A 233 -11.50 -3.37 -13.67
N TYR A 234 -11.97 -2.82 -12.56
CA TYR A 234 -11.29 -2.83 -11.27
C TYR A 234 -12.18 -3.50 -10.22
N PRO A 235 -11.60 -4.07 -9.16
CA PRO A 235 -12.36 -4.69 -8.07
C PRO A 235 -13.18 -3.63 -7.31
N ASP A 236 -14.00 -4.11 -6.36
CA ASP A 236 -14.65 -3.28 -5.35
C ASP A 236 -15.47 -2.12 -5.92
N GLY A 237 -16.16 -2.34 -7.04
CA GLY A 237 -17.00 -1.33 -7.68
C GLY A 237 -16.27 -0.38 -8.63
N GLY A 238 -15.03 -0.70 -9.03
CA GLY A 238 -14.30 0.03 -10.06
C GLY A 238 -13.16 0.90 -9.54
N VAL A 239 -12.58 0.57 -8.39
CA VAL A 239 -11.59 1.41 -7.70
C VAL A 239 -10.19 0.81 -7.75
N ASN A 240 -9.16 1.65 -7.93
CA ASN A 240 -7.75 1.23 -7.90
C ASN A 240 -7.00 1.77 -6.67
N PHE A 241 -7.69 2.53 -5.83
CA PHE A 241 -7.16 3.11 -4.60
C PHE A 241 -8.18 2.96 -3.48
N GLU A 242 -7.73 2.55 -2.30
CA GLU A 242 -8.56 2.54 -1.10
C GLU A 242 -7.77 3.12 0.09
N THR A 243 -8.50 3.71 1.01
CA THR A 243 -7.96 4.07 2.32
C THR A 243 -8.93 3.67 3.41
N PHE A 244 -8.40 2.96 4.41
CA PHE A 244 -9.10 2.52 5.60
C PHE A 244 -8.46 3.15 6.84
N SER A 245 -9.21 3.42 7.90
CA SER A 245 -8.64 3.70 9.22
C SER A 245 -9.53 3.25 10.35
N ASN A 246 -8.90 2.80 11.44
CA ASN A 246 -9.51 2.52 12.73
C ASN A 246 -8.62 3.06 13.87
N GLU A 247 -8.83 2.59 15.10
CA GLU A 247 -8.13 3.02 16.31
C GLU A 247 -6.62 2.76 16.27
N GLU A 248 -6.17 1.78 15.47
CA GLU A 248 -4.79 1.29 15.47
C GLU A 248 -4.00 1.65 14.22
N MET A 249 -4.66 1.99 13.11
CA MET A 249 -3.98 2.18 11.83
C MET A 249 -4.74 3.06 10.83
N LEU A 250 -4.02 3.45 9.80
CA LEU A 250 -4.55 3.92 8.51
C LEU A 250 -3.90 3.10 7.40
N GLU A 251 -4.61 2.80 6.31
CA GLU A 251 -4.08 2.10 5.15
C GLU A 251 -4.07 3.01 3.91
N ILE A 252 -3.02 2.89 3.09
CA ILE A 252 -2.96 3.42 1.72
C ILE A 252 -2.80 2.22 0.78
N GLU A 253 -3.86 1.92 0.06
CA GLU A 253 -4.00 0.67 -0.67
C GLU A 253 -4.10 0.97 -2.16
N SER A 254 -3.32 0.24 -2.96
CA SER A 254 -3.37 0.34 -4.42
C SER A 254 -3.80 -1.00 -5.00
N LEU A 255 -4.57 -0.97 -6.10
CA LEU A 255 -5.11 -2.16 -6.74
C LEU A 255 -4.85 -2.10 -8.25
N GLY A 256 -4.54 -3.26 -8.83
CA GLY A 256 -4.50 -3.46 -10.27
C GLY A 256 -5.89 -3.74 -10.85
N PRO A 257 -6.02 -3.80 -12.17
CA PRO A 257 -7.26 -4.19 -12.82
C PRO A 257 -7.58 -5.68 -12.56
N LEU A 258 -8.87 -6.02 -12.64
CA LEU A 258 -9.34 -7.39 -12.65
C LEU A 258 -8.87 -8.10 -13.91
N VAL A 259 -8.33 -9.29 -13.73
CA VAL A 259 -7.84 -10.16 -14.80
C VAL A 259 -8.28 -11.60 -14.59
N SER A 260 -8.33 -12.37 -15.68
CA SER A 260 -8.46 -13.82 -15.64
C SER A 260 -7.09 -14.44 -15.92
N LEU A 261 -6.40 -14.90 -14.86
CA LEU A 261 -5.13 -15.60 -15.01
C LEU A 261 -5.38 -17.07 -15.29
N ARG A 262 -5.05 -17.56 -16.48
CA ARG A 262 -4.99 -19.01 -16.73
C ARG A 262 -3.71 -19.61 -16.12
N PRO A 263 -3.62 -20.94 -15.96
CA PRO A 263 -2.37 -21.59 -15.56
C PRO A 263 -1.17 -21.10 -16.38
N GLY A 264 -0.12 -20.63 -15.70
CA GLY A 264 1.08 -20.03 -16.28
C GLY A 264 1.00 -18.54 -16.62
N ASP A 265 -0.21 -17.94 -16.64
CA ASP A 265 -0.36 -16.49 -16.86
C ASP A 265 0.10 -15.70 -15.62
N LYS A 266 0.51 -14.45 -15.87
CA LYS A 266 0.99 -13.52 -14.85
C LYS A 266 0.41 -12.13 -15.04
N VAL A 267 0.30 -11.39 -13.95
CA VAL A 267 -0.02 -9.96 -13.95
C VAL A 267 0.85 -9.24 -12.94
N SER A 268 1.28 -8.02 -13.27
CA SER A 268 2.13 -7.21 -12.39
C SER A 268 1.46 -5.90 -12.01
N HIS A 269 1.79 -5.42 -10.81
CA HIS A 269 1.39 -4.14 -10.27
C HIS A 269 2.60 -3.39 -9.72
N VAL A 270 2.77 -2.17 -10.17
CA VAL A 270 3.98 -1.39 -9.94
C VAL A 270 3.69 -0.26 -8.99
N GLU A 271 4.57 -0.12 -8.00
CA GLU A 271 4.57 1.03 -7.11
C GLU A 271 5.93 1.73 -7.15
N THR A 272 5.91 3.03 -6.90
CA THR A 272 7.10 3.79 -6.53
C THR A 272 6.83 4.50 -5.23
N TRP A 273 7.76 4.43 -4.30
CA TRP A 273 7.70 5.10 -3.02
C TRP A 273 8.78 6.17 -2.97
N ARG A 274 8.43 7.34 -2.43
CA ARG A 274 9.37 8.43 -2.17
C ARG A 274 9.25 8.91 -0.75
N LEU A 275 10.38 9.33 -0.18
CA LEU A 275 10.41 9.85 1.19
C LEU A 275 11.04 11.24 1.28
N PHE A 276 10.33 12.12 1.98
CA PHE A 276 10.74 13.50 2.22
C PHE A 276 10.67 13.84 3.71
N LYS A 277 11.50 14.80 4.12
CA LYS A 277 11.60 15.34 5.48
C LYS A 277 11.25 16.82 5.49
N ASP A 278 11.01 17.36 6.69
CA ASP A 278 10.69 18.76 6.94
C ASP A 278 9.42 19.23 6.22
N VAL A 279 8.44 18.32 6.05
CA VAL A 279 7.15 18.63 5.42
C VAL A 279 6.11 18.90 6.51
N PRO A 280 5.55 20.12 6.62
CA PRO A 280 4.56 20.43 7.64
C PRO A 280 3.24 19.69 7.37
N LEU A 281 2.54 19.33 8.45
CA LEU A 281 1.19 18.75 8.35
C LEU A 281 0.25 19.74 7.63
N CYS A 282 -0.27 19.33 6.48
CA CYS A 282 -1.18 20.14 5.69
C CYS A 282 -2.62 19.95 6.19
N LYS A 283 -3.40 21.03 6.24
CA LYS A 283 -4.82 21.03 6.66
C LYS A 283 -5.75 21.55 5.57
N THR A 284 -5.19 22.15 4.52
CA THR A 284 -5.92 22.80 3.43
C THR A 284 -5.27 22.52 2.08
N ASP A 285 -6.04 22.68 0.99
CA ASP A 285 -5.52 22.53 -0.37
C ASP A 285 -4.30 23.44 -0.63
N ALA A 286 -4.35 24.69 -0.17
CA ALA A 286 -3.27 25.65 -0.37
C ALA A 286 -1.96 25.22 0.30
N GLU A 287 -2.02 24.53 1.44
CA GLU A 287 -0.84 23.97 2.10
C GLU A 287 -0.31 22.75 1.33
N VAL A 288 -1.19 21.88 0.83
CA VAL A 288 -0.78 20.73 0.00
C VAL A 288 -0.10 21.22 -1.28
N ASP A 289 -0.68 22.20 -1.97
CA ASP A 289 -0.10 22.80 -3.18
C ASP A 289 1.27 23.45 -2.92
N LYS A 290 1.46 24.03 -1.73
CA LYS A 290 2.70 24.70 -1.36
C LYS A 290 3.80 23.74 -0.93
N PHE A 291 3.46 22.72 -0.13
CA PHE A 291 4.46 21.91 0.58
C PHE A 291 4.61 20.48 0.04
N ILE A 292 3.59 19.93 -0.62
CA ILE A 292 3.59 18.53 -1.08
C ILE A 292 3.68 18.47 -2.60
N LEU A 293 2.83 19.21 -3.32
CA LEU A 293 2.75 19.11 -4.78
C LEU A 293 4.12 19.33 -5.51
N PRO A 294 4.99 20.27 -5.09
CA PRO A 294 6.31 20.42 -5.70
C PRO A 294 7.22 19.21 -5.50
N LEU A 295 7.09 18.52 -4.36
CA LEU A 295 7.85 17.30 -4.06
C LEU A 295 7.37 16.13 -4.91
N VAL A 296 6.05 16.02 -5.09
CA VAL A 296 5.44 14.97 -5.91
C VAL A 296 5.89 15.05 -7.37
N ASN A 297 6.01 16.27 -7.90
CA ASN A 297 6.37 16.53 -9.30
C ASN A 297 7.89 16.61 -9.56
N SER A 298 8.73 16.38 -8.54
CA SER A 298 10.20 16.52 -8.62
C SER A 298 10.94 15.31 -9.18
#